data_AF-A0A9W9YWV5-F1
#
_entry.id   AF-A0A9W9YWV5-F1
#
_cell.length_a   1.000
_cell.length_b   1.000
_cell.length_c   1.000
_cell.angle_alpha   90.00
_cell.angle_beta   90.00
_cell.angle_gamma   90.00
#
_symmetry.space_group_name_H-M   'P 1'
#
loop_
_entity.id
_entity.type
_entity.pdbx_description
1 polymer ?
#
loop_
_entity_poly.entity_id
_entity_poly.type
_entity_poly.pdbx_seq_one_letter_code
_entity_poly.pdbx_strand_id
1 'polypeptide(L)'
;MIGKRRNIGKALEVARTELFNSSNEHGNNKARPDILIVVTDGRSDDELAVPSFALKRNNVAIFSVGIGRYLRGQLNEMASEPNSNHVFTLDRYDGLGHTMATLKDAIIKEADPCSMNPCSNGGTCLNLPEGNYTCSCKPGWTGKHCEVSGSPCVLSPLPCHNNGNCTVKDDGSPQCECASGWNGTNCEYDIDECVQNPCLNDGKCKNTPGGYYCKCPVKFIGEHCRTRK
;
A
#
# COMPACT_ATOMS: atom_id res chain seq x y z
N MET A 1 -20.90 33.33 33.07
CA MET A 1 -20.27 32.06 33.48
C MET A 1 -19.06 31.82 32.59
N ILE A 2 -17.85 31.82 33.15
CA ILE A 2 -16.64 31.49 32.39
C ILE A 2 -16.68 29.98 32.17
N GLY A 3 -16.94 29.54 30.94
CA GLY A 3 -16.87 28.12 30.60
C GLY A 3 -15.48 27.59 30.91
N LYS A 4 -15.39 26.40 31.53
CA LYS A 4 -14.10 25.73 31.73
C LYS A 4 -13.44 25.52 30.36
N ARG A 5 -12.17 25.91 30.23
CA ARG A 5 -11.37 25.64 29.02
C ARG A 5 -11.30 24.14 28.76
N ARG A 6 -11.35 23.73 27.50
CA ARG A 6 -11.21 22.32 27.11
C ARG A 6 -9.79 22.10 26.62
N ASN A 7 -8.99 21.39 27.42
CA ASN A 7 -7.58 21.15 27.17
C ASN A 7 -7.36 19.68 26.83
N ILE A 8 -7.67 19.28 25.60
CA ILE A 8 -7.54 17.90 25.12
C ILE A 8 -6.05 17.54 24.98
N GLY A 9 -5.19 18.47 24.59
CA GLY A 9 -3.75 18.25 24.46
C GLY A 9 -3.10 17.81 25.76
N LYS A 10 -3.44 18.49 26.86
CA LYS A 10 -3.02 18.08 28.20
C LYS A 10 -3.56 16.70 28.58
N ALA A 11 -4.81 16.38 28.22
CA ALA A 11 -5.38 15.07 28.49
C ALA A 11 -4.69 13.94 27.71
N LEU A 12 -4.28 14.20 26.46
CA LEU A 12 -3.47 13.29 25.66
C LEU A 12 -2.11 13.04 26.30
N GLU A 13 -1.47 14.07 26.84
CA GLU A 13 -0.20 13.92 27.55
C GLU A 13 -0.35 13.06 28.81
N VAL A 14 -1.44 13.24 29.58
CA VAL A 14 -1.75 12.35 30.71
C VAL A 14 -1.99 10.92 30.24
N ALA A 15 -2.73 10.71 29.15
CA ALA A 15 -2.92 9.37 28.60
C ALA A 15 -1.58 8.71 28.23
N ARG A 16 -0.66 9.48 27.64
CA ARG A 16 0.69 9.02 27.28
C ARG A 16 1.51 8.61 28.50
N THR A 17 1.50 9.40 29.58
CA THR A 17 2.35 9.15 30.75
C THR A 17 1.77 8.19 31.76
N GLU A 18 0.44 8.08 31.85
CA GLU A 18 -0.23 7.28 32.87
C GLU A 18 -0.84 5.99 32.32
N LEU A 19 -1.32 5.99 31.06
CA LEU A 19 -2.03 4.85 30.48
C LEU A 19 -1.16 4.04 29.50
N PHE A 20 -0.35 4.74 28.70
CA PHE A 20 0.49 4.14 27.66
C PHE A 20 1.99 4.29 27.95
N ASN A 21 2.35 4.38 29.24
CA ASN A 21 3.74 4.38 29.64
C ASN A 21 4.33 2.99 29.43
N SER A 22 5.28 2.90 28.49
CA SER A 22 5.96 1.69 28.01
C SER A 22 6.80 0.98 29.08
N SER A 23 6.60 1.29 30.36
CA SER A 23 7.18 0.65 31.53
C SER A 23 6.38 -0.56 32.02
N ASN A 24 5.13 -0.74 31.56
CA ASN A 24 4.31 -1.92 31.86
C ASN A 24 4.11 -2.80 30.61
N GLU A 25 4.93 -3.85 30.55
CA GLU A 25 4.71 -5.16 29.92
C GLU A 25 4.99 -5.43 28.43
N HIS A 26 5.15 -4.49 27.51
CA HIS A 26 5.35 -4.89 26.09
C HIS A 26 6.47 -4.11 25.41
N GLY A 27 7.67 -4.71 25.44
CA GLY A 27 8.87 -4.19 24.78
C GLY A 27 8.67 -3.90 23.29
N ASN A 28 9.63 -3.18 22.71
CA ASN A 28 9.72 -2.61 21.36
C ASN A 28 9.38 -3.52 20.14
N ASN A 29 8.88 -4.75 20.35
CA ASN A 29 8.37 -5.69 19.34
C ASN A 29 6.86 -5.99 19.50
N LYS A 30 6.06 -5.07 20.05
CA LYS A 30 4.60 -5.28 20.11
C LYS A 30 4.00 -5.22 18.71
N ALA A 31 3.63 -6.37 18.17
CA ALA A 31 3.08 -6.52 16.82
C ALA A 31 1.71 -5.82 16.63
N ARG A 32 1.03 -5.42 17.71
CA ARG A 32 -0.30 -4.79 17.68
C ARG A 32 -0.27 -3.42 18.38
N PRO A 33 -0.96 -2.41 17.84
CA PRO A 33 -1.03 -1.10 18.47
C PRO A 33 -1.90 -1.12 19.72
N ASP A 34 -1.59 -0.22 20.67
CA ASP A 34 -2.51 0.16 21.73
C ASP A 34 -3.59 1.10 21.18
N ILE A 35 -4.80 1.06 21.75
CA ILE A 35 -5.94 1.81 21.21
C ILE A 35 -6.34 2.92 22.18
N LEU A 36 -6.36 4.16 21.70
CA LEU A 36 -6.89 5.32 22.40
C LEU A 36 -8.09 5.90 21.65
N ILE A 37 -9.24 6.01 22.32
CA ILE A 37 -10.43 6.66 21.78
C ILE A 37 -10.63 8.01 22.45
N VAL A 38 -10.54 9.10 21.68
CA VAL A 38 -10.75 10.46 22.13
C VAL A 38 -12.16 10.89 21.75
N VAL A 39 -13.06 11.00 22.74
CA VAL A 39 -14.42 11.51 22.52
C VAL A 39 -14.48 12.98 22.95
N THR A 40 -14.90 13.86 22.05
CA THR A 40 -15.08 15.28 22.34
C THR A 40 -16.34 15.83 21.71
N ASP A 41 -17.02 16.71 22.45
CA ASP A 41 -18.15 17.49 21.96
C ASP A 41 -17.74 18.92 21.54
N GLY A 42 -16.42 19.18 21.45
CA GLY A 42 -15.98 20.38 20.78
C GLY A 42 -14.48 20.68 20.64
N ARG A 43 -14.18 21.93 20.25
CA ARG A 43 -12.83 22.49 20.04
C ARG A 43 -11.94 22.49 21.30
N SER A 44 -10.69 22.06 21.18
CA SER A 44 -9.65 22.25 22.20
C SER A 44 -9.07 23.66 22.19
N ASP A 45 -8.71 24.15 23.37
CA ASP A 45 -8.08 25.45 23.61
C ASP A 45 -6.54 25.38 23.71
N ASP A 46 -5.97 24.18 23.64
CA ASP A 46 -4.53 23.91 23.69
C ASP A 46 -4.01 23.18 22.44
N GLU A 47 -2.70 22.98 22.37
CA GLU A 47 -2.00 22.32 21.27
C GLU A 47 -2.23 20.80 21.30
N LEU A 48 -2.55 20.19 20.14
CA LEU A 48 -2.87 18.77 20.03
C LEU A 48 -1.77 17.98 19.29
N ALA A 49 -1.10 18.60 18.34
CA ALA A 49 -0.12 17.95 17.46
C ALA A 49 0.98 17.21 18.22
N VAL A 50 1.65 17.89 19.16
CA VAL A 50 2.80 17.33 19.91
C VAL A 50 2.42 16.08 20.74
N PRO A 51 1.43 16.14 21.65
CA PRO A 51 1.07 14.97 22.45
C PRO A 51 0.49 13.83 21.59
N SER A 52 -0.25 14.15 20.53
CA SER A 52 -0.78 13.14 19.60
C SER A 52 0.32 12.42 18.83
N PHE A 53 1.32 13.17 18.35
CA PHE A 53 2.49 12.59 17.68
C PHE A 53 3.28 11.68 18.63
N ALA A 54 3.47 12.10 19.88
CA ALA A 54 4.20 11.31 20.87
C ALA A 54 3.50 9.99 21.20
N LEU A 55 2.17 9.98 21.32
CA LEU A 55 1.36 8.76 21.46
C LEU A 55 1.49 7.84 20.23
N LYS A 56 1.34 8.40 19.03
CA LYS A 56 1.47 7.64 17.77
C LYS A 56 2.85 6.98 17.62
N ARG A 57 3.91 7.69 18.02
CA ARG A 57 5.28 7.15 18.05
C ARG A 57 5.45 5.99 19.05
N ASN A 58 4.62 5.94 20.08
CA ASN A 58 4.59 4.84 21.05
C ASN A 58 3.68 3.68 20.60
N ASN A 59 3.37 3.58 19.30
CA ASN A 59 2.48 2.56 18.74
C ASN A 59 1.06 2.59 19.31
N VAL A 60 0.57 3.80 19.63
CA VAL A 60 -0.83 4.02 20.04
C VAL A 60 -1.63 4.52 18.83
N ALA A 61 -2.62 3.75 18.40
CA ALA A 61 -3.60 4.17 17.41
C ALA A 61 -4.69 5.04 18.06
N ILE A 62 -4.87 6.26 17.54
CA ILE A 62 -5.80 7.25 18.09
C ILE A 62 -7.05 7.33 17.21
N PHE A 63 -8.20 7.04 17.80
CA PHE A 63 -9.52 7.20 17.22
C PHE A 63 -10.18 8.46 17.77
N SER A 64 -10.49 9.43 16.91
CA SER A 64 -11.16 10.67 17.30
C SER A 64 -12.66 10.60 17.03
N VAL A 65 -13.48 10.86 18.04
CA VAL A 65 -14.94 10.89 17.96
C VAL A 65 -15.43 12.29 18.31
N GLY A 66 -15.95 13.01 17.31
CA GLY A 66 -16.56 14.33 17.47
C GLY A 66 -18.08 14.27 17.56
N ILE A 67 -18.68 14.88 18.58
CA ILE A 67 -20.15 14.93 18.74
C ILE A 67 -20.63 16.38 18.80
N GLY A 68 -21.47 16.81 17.87
CA GLY A 68 -21.99 18.18 17.83
C GLY A 68 -20.92 19.21 17.47
N ARG A 69 -20.52 20.09 18.41
CA ARG A 69 -19.78 21.33 18.10
C ARG A 69 -18.27 21.18 18.14
N TYR A 70 -17.71 20.27 17.34
CA TYR A 70 -16.27 20.03 17.18
C TYR A 70 -15.63 20.77 16.01
N LEU A 71 -14.29 20.81 16.01
CA LEU A 71 -13.49 21.30 14.89
C LEU A 71 -12.81 20.12 14.21
N ARG A 72 -13.23 19.77 12.99
CA ARG A 72 -12.74 18.58 12.27
C ARG A 72 -11.22 18.56 12.11
N GLY A 73 -10.59 19.72 11.89
CA GLY A 73 -9.13 19.83 11.81
C GLY A 73 -8.40 19.34 13.07
N GLN A 74 -8.94 19.62 14.25
CA GLN A 74 -8.38 19.15 15.52
C GLN A 74 -8.59 17.65 15.72
N LEU A 75 -9.72 17.09 15.28
CA LEU A 75 -9.94 15.64 15.31
C LEU A 75 -8.95 14.90 14.42
N ASN A 76 -8.71 15.43 13.21
CA ASN A 76 -7.74 14.88 12.27
C ASN A 76 -6.30 14.99 12.80
N GLU A 77 -5.94 16.11 13.44
CA GLU A 77 -4.60 16.31 14.03
C GLU A 77 -4.29 15.27 15.11
N MET A 78 -5.30 14.92 15.92
CA MET A 78 -5.18 13.90 16.96
C MET A 78 -5.12 12.48 16.40
N ALA A 79 -6.00 12.16 15.44
CA ALA A 79 -6.19 10.80 14.98
C ALA A 79 -4.95 10.20 14.27
N SER A 80 -4.93 8.87 14.20
CA SER A 80 -4.00 8.14 13.32
C SER A 80 -4.43 8.25 11.86
N GLU A 81 -3.46 8.12 10.94
CA GLU A 81 -3.76 8.08 9.51
C GLU A 81 -4.09 6.64 9.05
N PRO A 82 -4.96 6.46 8.05
CA PRO A 82 -5.72 7.51 7.37
C PRO A 82 -6.91 7.99 8.22
N ASN A 83 -7.20 9.29 8.16
CA ASN A 83 -8.35 9.89 8.86
C ASN A 83 -9.71 9.24 8.52
N SER A 84 -9.84 8.61 7.34
CA SER A 84 -11.05 7.90 6.94
C SER A 84 -11.39 6.69 7.81
N ASN A 85 -10.40 6.12 8.50
CA ASN A 85 -10.59 4.97 9.39
C ASN A 85 -10.59 5.36 10.88
N HIS A 86 -10.10 6.56 11.22
CA HIS A 86 -9.82 6.94 12.59
C HIS A 86 -10.61 8.14 13.11
N VAL A 87 -11.33 8.86 12.24
CA VAL A 87 -12.11 10.03 12.66
C VAL A 87 -13.60 9.86 12.39
N PHE A 88 -14.34 9.72 13.48
CA PHE A 88 -15.78 9.51 13.51
C PHE A 88 -16.47 10.78 13.98
N THR A 89 -17.57 11.14 13.34
CA THR A 89 -18.30 12.35 13.67
C THR A 89 -19.79 12.10 13.71
N LEU A 90 -20.45 12.80 14.62
CA LEU A 90 -21.85 12.72 14.93
C LEU A 90 -22.39 14.14 15.08
N ASP A 91 -23.53 14.46 14.47
CA ASP A 91 -24.17 15.75 14.68
C ASP A 91 -24.77 15.86 16.10
N ARG A 92 -25.25 14.73 16.64
CA ARG A 92 -25.97 14.61 17.91
C ARG A 92 -25.76 13.22 18.52
N TYR A 93 -26.10 13.06 19.81
CA TYR A 93 -25.91 11.82 20.57
C TYR A 93 -26.85 10.67 20.17
N ASP A 94 -27.95 10.95 19.46
CA ASP A 94 -28.90 9.95 18.95
C ASP A 94 -28.28 9.01 17.89
N GLY A 95 -27.34 9.51 17.08
CA GLY A 95 -26.60 8.71 16.10
C GLY A 95 -25.52 7.79 16.71
N LEU A 96 -25.28 7.86 18.02
CA LEU A 96 -24.14 7.19 18.65
C LEU A 96 -24.17 5.67 18.45
N GLY A 97 -25.35 5.04 18.38
CA GLY A 97 -25.48 3.60 18.16
C GLY A 97 -24.86 3.12 16.86
N HIS A 98 -25.15 3.80 15.74
CA HIS A 98 -24.57 3.46 14.43
C HIS A 98 -23.06 3.70 14.42
N THR A 99 -22.62 4.87 14.88
CA THR A 99 -21.19 5.21 14.91
C THR A 99 -20.39 4.30 15.81
N MET A 100 -20.98 3.81 16.92
CA MET A 100 -20.33 2.84 17.79
C MET A 100 -20.12 1.48 17.09
N ALA A 101 -21.05 1.06 16.22
CA ALA A 101 -20.86 -0.14 15.41
C ALA A 101 -19.68 0.03 14.44
N THR A 102 -19.66 1.13 13.68
CA THR A 102 -18.55 1.40 12.74
C THR A 102 -17.21 1.60 13.44
N LEU A 103 -17.20 2.25 14.61
CA LEU A 103 -15.99 2.43 15.42
C LEU A 103 -15.46 1.08 15.92
N LYS A 104 -16.33 0.17 16.36
CA LYS A 104 -15.94 -1.19 16.75
C LYS A 104 -15.26 -1.92 15.60
N ASP A 105 -15.84 -1.88 14.40
CA ASP A 105 -15.26 -2.53 13.22
C ASP A 105 -13.88 -1.96 12.87
N ALA A 106 -13.72 -0.64 12.99
CA ALA A 106 -12.45 0.03 12.75
C ALA A 106 -11.38 -0.35 13.78
N ILE A 107 -11.73 -0.45 15.06
CA ILE A 107 -10.80 -0.88 16.12
C ILE A 107 -10.38 -2.33 15.92
N ILE A 108 -11.33 -3.22 15.59
CA ILE A 108 -11.03 -4.64 15.32
C ILE A 108 -10.03 -4.75 14.17
N LYS A 109 -10.27 -4.00 13.09
CA LYS A 109 -9.39 -3.96 11.93
C LYS A 109 -7.99 -3.45 12.28
N GLU A 110 -7.87 -2.43 13.11
CA GLU A 110 -6.58 -1.86 13.54
C GLU A 110 -5.76 -2.84 14.40
N ALA A 111 -6.44 -3.60 15.27
CA ALA A 111 -5.79 -4.56 16.16
C ALA A 111 -5.41 -5.88 15.47
N ASP A 112 -6.27 -6.38 14.58
CA ASP A 112 -6.06 -7.59 13.80
C ASP A 112 -6.84 -7.52 12.46
N PRO A 113 -6.21 -7.06 11.37
CA PRO A 113 -6.88 -6.93 10.10
C PRO A 113 -7.42 -8.27 9.55
N CYS A 114 -6.81 -9.40 9.91
CA CYS A 114 -7.25 -10.72 9.48
C CYS A 114 -8.47 -11.26 10.26
N SER A 115 -8.80 -10.69 11.42
CA SER A 115 -9.95 -11.14 12.24
C SER A 115 -11.30 -11.00 11.52
N MET A 116 -11.40 -10.07 10.56
CA MET A 116 -12.60 -9.84 9.76
C MET A 116 -12.68 -10.73 8.51
N ASN A 117 -11.77 -11.69 8.35
CA ASN A 117 -11.67 -12.57 7.17
C ASN A 117 -11.73 -11.81 5.83
N PRO A 118 -10.80 -10.87 5.58
CA PRO A 118 -10.86 -10.01 4.41
C PRO A 118 -10.57 -10.71 3.08
N CYS A 119 -10.04 -11.94 3.09
CA CYS A 119 -9.68 -12.69 1.89
C CYS A 119 -10.83 -13.59 1.42
N SER A 120 -11.29 -13.36 0.20
CA SER A 120 -12.37 -14.10 -0.45
C SER A 120 -11.89 -15.45 -1.00
N ASN A 121 -12.85 -16.29 -1.40
CA ASN A 121 -12.62 -17.53 -2.15
C ASN A 121 -11.60 -18.49 -1.50
N GLY A 122 -11.55 -18.48 -0.17
CA GLY A 122 -10.67 -19.33 0.62
C GLY A 122 -9.19 -18.94 0.54
N GLY A 123 -8.87 -17.69 0.21
CA GLY A 123 -7.53 -17.13 0.37
C GLY A 123 -7.10 -17.06 1.84
N THR A 124 -5.80 -17.14 2.08
CA THR A 124 -5.22 -17.07 3.44
C THR A 124 -4.83 -15.63 3.76
N CYS A 125 -5.36 -15.10 4.87
CA CYS A 125 -4.97 -13.78 5.35
C CYS A 125 -3.67 -13.85 6.14
N LEU A 126 -2.75 -12.93 5.84
CA LEU A 126 -1.47 -12.79 6.52
C LEU A 126 -1.38 -11.37 7.10
N ASN A 127 -1.28 -11.27 8.43
CA ASN A 127 -1.06 -9.99 9.10
C ASN A 127 0.34 -9.46 8.77
N LEU A 128 0.38 -8.17 8.46
CA LEU A 128 1.61 -7.40 8.23
C LEU A 128 1.80 -6.38 9.38
N PRO A 129 2.99 -5.78 9.52
CA PRO A 129 3.22 -4.69 10.47
C PRO A 129 2.26 -3.51 10.26
N GLU A 130 2.15 -2.65 11.28
CA GLU A 130 1.38 -1.39 11.22
C GLU A 130 -0.12 -1.58 10.90
N GLY A 131 -0.73 -2.67 11.38
CA GLY A 131 -2.16 -2.91 11.19
C GLY A 131 -2.55 -3.17 9.74
N ASN A 132 -1.62 -3.69 8.92
CA ASN A 132 -1.88 -4.04 7.53
C ASN A 132 -2.00 -5.56 7.32
N TYR A 133 -2.43 -6.00 6.14
CA TYR A 133 -2.49 -7.40 5.78
C TYR A 133 -2.30 -7.62 4.28
N THR A 134 -2.02 -8.86 3.92
CA THR A 134 -2.09 -9.33 2.54
C THR A 134 -2.88 -10.63 2.46
N CYS A 135 -3.42 -10.92 1.27
CA CYS A 135 -4.12 -12.16 0.98
C CYS A 135 -3.26 -13.03 0.07
N SER A 136 -2.96 -14.24 0.52
CA SER A 136 -2.41 -15.29 -0.34
C SER A 136 -3.56 -16.01 -1.02
N CYS A 137 -3.72 -15.78 -2.32
CA CYS A 137 -4.83 -16.32 -3.09
C CYS A 137 -4.61 -17.77 -3.53
N LYS A 138 -5.69 -18.55 -3.53
CA LYS A 138 -5.68 -19.89 -4.11
C LYS A 138 -5.54 -19.83 -5.63
N PRO A 139 -5.00 -20.89 -6.27
CA PRO A 139 -4.93 -20.97 -7.72
C PRO A 139 -6.28 -20.68 -8.38
N GLY A 140 -6.27 -19.83 -9.40
CA GLY A 140 -7.49 -19.39 -10.11
C GLY A 140 -8.19 -18.17 -9.49
N TRP A 141 -7.62 -17.57 -8.44
CA TRP A 141 -8.08 -16.32 -7.86
C TRP A 141 -6.95 -15.30 -7.76
N THR A 142 -7.31 -14.02 -7.90
CA THR A 142 -6.40 -12.88 -7.80
C THR A 142 -7.17 -11.65 -7.32
N GLY A 143 -6.51 -10.49 -7.29
CA GLY A 143 -7.03 -9.28 -6.65
C GLY A 143 -6.56 -9.16 -5.19
N LYS A 144 -6.74 -7.97 -4.61
CA LYS A 144 -6.25 -7.64 -3.26
C LYS A 144 -6.88 -8.52 -2.18
N HIS A 145 -8.11 -8.95 -2.42
CA HIS A 145 -8.92 -9.75 -1.53
C HIS A 145 -9.25 -11.10 -2.16
N CYS A 146 -8.52 -11.56 -3.17
CA CYS A 146 -8.80 -12.79 -3.91
C CYS A 146 -10.22 -12.85 -4.50
N GLU A 147 -10.79 -11.69 -4.83
CA GLU A 147 -12.15 -11.50 -5.31
C GLU A 147 -12.31 -11.72 -6.82
N VAL A 148 -11.21 -11.67 -7.56
CA VAL A 148 -11.20 -11.78 -9.02
C VAL A 148 -10.90 -13.21 -9.44
N SER A 149 -11.80 -13.80 -10.23
CA SER A 149 -11.56 -15.12 -10.83
C SER A 149 -10.58 -15.00 -12.00
N GLY A 150 -9.52 -15.80 -11.98
CA GLY A 150 -8.50 -15.85 -13.02
C GLY A 150 -7.07 -15.87 -12.47
N SER A 151 -6.12 -16.17 -13.36
CA SER A 151 -4.70 -15.97 -13.09
C SER A 151 -4.31 -14.53 -13.46
N PRO A 152 -3.42 -13.86 -12.71
CA PRO A 152 -2.90 -12.55 -13.10
C PRO A 152 -2.24 -12.56 -14.49
N CYS A 153 -1.82 -13.72 -15.01
CA CYS A 153 -1.27 -13.89 -16.35
C CYS A 153 -2.31 -13.95 -17.48
N VAL A 154 -3.60 -14.06 -17.17
CA VAL A 154 -4.68 -14.10 -18.19
C VAL A 154 -5.64 -12.92 -18.07
N LEU A 155 -5.47 -12.08 -17.05
CA LEU A 155 -6.27 -10.87 -16.89
C LEU A 155 -5.78 -9.77 -17.84
N SER A 156 -6.73 -8.95 -18.28
CA SER A 156 -6.45 -7.77 -19.11
C SER A 156 -6.34 -6.52 -18.21
N PRO A 157 -5.32 -5.67 -18.39
CA PRO A 157 -4.23 -5.79 -19.36
C PRO A 157 -3.25 -6.93 -19.00
N LEU A 158 -2.78 -7.65 -20.03
CA LEU A 158 -1.78 -8.70 -19.84
C LEU A 158 -0.49 -8.09 -19.26
N PRO A 159 0.11 -8.71 -18.22
CA PRO A 159 1.26 -8.13 -17.52
C PRO A 159 2.53 -8.12 -18.37
N CYS A 160 2.71 -9.10 -19.26
CA CYS A 160 3.91 -9.23 -20.08
C CYS A 160 3.66 -8.74 -21.51
N HIS A 161 4.47 -7.77 -21.94
CA HIS A 161 4.45 -7.22 -23.30
C HIS A 161 5.37 -8.01 -24.24
N ASN A 162 5.28 -7.69 -25.54
CA ASN A 162 6.23 -8.14 -26.57
C ASN A 162 6.53 -9.65 -26.54
N ASN A 163 5.46 -10.47 -26.45
CA ASN A 163 5.56 -11.93 -26.39
C ASN A 163 6.34 -12.49 -25.18
N GLY A 164 6.46 -11.72 -24.10
CA GLY A 164 6.98 -12.22 -22.83
C GLY A 164 6.12 -13.36 -22.27
N ASN A 165 6.77 -14.38 -21.73
CA ASN A 165 6.12 -15.52 -21.09
C ASN A 165 5.74 -15.15 -19.65
N CYS A 166 4.47 -15.27 -19.29
CA CYS A 166 3.98 -14.94 -17.95
C CYS A 166 3.88 -16.18 -17.06
N THR A 167 4.45 -16.09 -15.86
CA THR A 167 4.32 -17.07 -14.78
C THR A 167 3.82 -16.39 -13.50
N VAL A 168 3.32 -17.18 -12.53
CA VAL A 168 2.82 -16.66 -11.24
C VAL A 168 3.81 -17.06 -10.15
N LYS A 169 4.22 -16.10 -9.31
CA LYS A 169 5.09 -16.33 -8.16
C LYS A 169 4.32 -16.92 -6.98
N ASP A 170 5.05 -17.39 -5.96
CA ASP A 170 4.47 -17.94 -4.73
C ASP A 170 3.59 -16.94 -3.95
N ASP A 171 3.86 -15.63 -4.09
CA ASP A 171 3.06 -14.55 -3.50
C ASP A 171 1.79 -14.22 -4.31
N GLY A 172 1.54 -14.93 -5.42
CA GLY A 172 0.42 -14.73 -6.32
C GLY A 172 0.60 -13.57 -7.32
N SER A 173 1.76 -12.92 -7.36
CA SER A 173 2.05 -11.85 -8.34
C SER A 173 2.50 -12.41 -9.70
N PRO A 174 2.24 -11.70 -10.82
CA PRO A 174 2.74 -12.10 -12.13
C PRO A 174 4.25 -11.83 -12.26
N GLN A 175 4.92 -12.67 -13.04
CA GLN A 175 6.32 -12.55 -13.42
C GLN A 175 6.48 -12.74 -14.92
N CYS A 176 7.28 -11.88 -15.55
CA CYS A 176 7.55 -11.95 -16.98
C CYS A 176 8.96 -12.47 -17.25
N GLU A 177 9.05 -13.46 -18.14
CA GLU A 177 10.28 -13.86 -18.80
C GLU A 177 10.26 -13.28 -20.22
N CYS A 178 11.17 -12.34 -20.49
CA CYS A 178 11.15 -11.59 -21.75
C CYS A 178 11.67 -12.40 -22.92
N ALA A 179 11.00 -12.23 -24.07
CA ALA A 179 11.52 -12.73 -25.34
C ALA A 179 12.86 -12.06 -25.67
N SER A 180 13.69 -12.72 -26.48
CA SER A 180 14.96 -12.14 -26.95
C SER A 180 14.73 -10.79 -27.62
N GLY A 181 15.63 -9.84 -27.36
CA GLY A 181 15.52 -8.45 -27.86
C GLY A 181 14.68 -7.53 -26.96
N TRP A 182 14.10 -8.03 -25.86
CA TRP A 182 13.30 -7.23 -24.93
C TRP A 182 13.81 -7.31 -23.49
N ASN A 183 13.60 -6.25 -22.71
CA ASN A 183 13.87 -6.20 -21.29
C ASN A 183 12.84 -5.34 -20.54
N GLY A 184 13.01 -5.20 -19.22
CA GLY A 184 12.07 -4.53 -18.32
C GLY A 184 11.36 -5.53 -17.42
N THR A 185 10.57 -5.02 -16.46
CA THR A 185 9.83 -5.89 -15.53
C THR A 185 8.66 -6.58 -16.24
N ASN A 186 8.11 -5.91 -17.25
CA ASN A 186 6.96 -6.30 -18.03
C ASN A 186 7.33 -6.52 -19.51
N CYS A 187 8.63 -6.61 -19.83
CA CYS A 187 9.15 -6.75 -21.20
C CYS A 187 8.77 -5.58 -22.12
N GLU A 188 8.69 -4.39 -21.55
CA GLU A 188 8.22 -3.16 -22.19
C GLU A 188 9.30 -2.43 -23.00
N TYR A 189 10.58 -2.77 -22.79
CA TYR A 189 11.70 -2.05 -23.39
C TYR A 189 12.40 -2.87 -24.45
N ASP A 190 12.58 -2.24 -25.61
CA ASP A 190 13.38 -2.77 -26.72
C ASP A 190 14.87 -2.66 -26.39
N ILE A 191 15.63 -3.73 -26.62
CA ILE A 191 17.09 -3.72 -26.47
C ILE A 191 17.68 -3.10 -27.72
N ASP A 192 18.58 -2.12 -27.56
CA ASP A 192 19.33 -1.59 -28.71
C ASP A 192 20.55 -2.48 -29.02
N GLU A 193 20.41 -3.43 -29.94
CA GLU A 193 21.53 -4.31 -30.30
C GLU A 193 22.64 -3.58 -31.06
N CYS A 194 22.39 -2.39 -31.60
CA CYS A 194 23.41 -1.62 -32.31
C CYS A 194 24.52 -1.10 -31.39
N VAL A 195 24.30 -1.03 -30.08
CA VAL A 195 25.33 -0.67 -29.09
C VAL A 195 26.53 -1.61 -29.15
N GLN A 196 26.32 -2.88 -29.53
CA GLN A 196 27.39 -3.87 -29.64
C GLN A 196 28.09 -3.88 -31.01
N ASN A 197 27.72 -2.97 -31.91
CA ASN A 197 28.24 -2.90 -33.29
C ASN A 197 28.21 -4.27 -34.02
N PRO A 198 27.04 -4.92 -34.16
CA PRO A 198 26.93 -6.27 -34.72
C PRO A 198 27.18 -6.34 -36.24
N CYS A 199 27.20 -5.20 -36.93
CA CYS A 199 27.40 -5.12 -38.38
C CYS A 199 28.88 -5.05 -38.75
N LEU A 200 29.35 -5.99 -39.56
CA LEU A 200 30.74 -6.06 -40.00
C LEU A 200 30.96 -5.32 -41.33
N ASN A 201 32.23 -5.15 -41.70
CA ASN A 201 32.65 -4.60 -42.99
C ASN A 201 31.99 -3.25 -43.31
N ASP A 202 32.01 -2.31 -42.35
CA ASP A 202 31.40 -0.97 -42.46
C ASP A 202 29.88 -0.99 -42.73
N GLY A 203 29.19 -2.07 -42.36
CA GLY A 203 27.73 -2.14 -42.37
C GLY A 203 27.11 -1.13 -41.40
N LYS A 204 26.05 -0.44 -41.84
CA LYS A 204 25.31 0.48 -40.96
C LYS A 204 24.23 -0.26 -40.18
N CYS A 205 24.33 -0.27 -38.87
CA CYS A 205 23.33 -0.86 -37.99
C CYS A 205 22.08 0.03 -37.86
N LYS A 206 20.91 -0.60 -37.78
CA LYS A 206 19.64 0.04 -37.42
C LYS A 206 18.92 -0.85 -36.41
N ASN A 207 18.65 -0.29 -35.23
CA ASN A 207 17.84 -0.94 -34.21
C ASN A 207 16.38 -1.10 -34.68
N THR A 208 15.74 -2.19 -34.31
CA THR A 208 14.35 -2.51 -34.65
C THR A 208 13.66 -3.18 -33.45
N PRO A 209 12.32 -3.16 -33.35
CA PRO A 209 11.63 -3.83 -32.24
C PRO A 209 11.98 -5.32 -32.15
N GLY A 210 12.65 -5.71 -31.07
CA GLY A 210 13.09 -7.08 -30.76
C GLY A 210 14.30 -7.56 -31.55
N GLY A 211 15.09 -6.68 -32.18
CA GLY A 211 16.25 -7.08 -32.96
C GLY A 211 16.89 -5.94 -33.76
N TYR A 212 17.74 -6.26 -34.72
CA TYR A 212 18.42 -5.23 -35.53
C TYR A 212 18.55 -5.65 -36.99
N TYR A 213 18.88 -4.67 -37.83
CA TYR A 213 19.18 -4.88 -39.24
C TYR A 213 20.48 -4.19 -39.65
N CYS A 214 21.34 -4.91 -40.36
CA CYS A 214 22.55 -4.36 -40.97
C CYS A 214 22.35 -4.00 -42.44
N LYS A 215 22.51 -2.72 -42.77
CA LYS A 215 22.61 -2.28 -44.16
C LYS A 215 24.03 -2.51 -44.68
N CYS A 216 24.20 -3.58 -45.44
CA CYS A 216 25.51 -3.96 -45.98
C CYS A 216 25.95 -3.07 -47.15
N PRO A 217 27.28 -2.81 -47.29
CA PRO A 217 27.82 -2.23 -48.51
C PRO A 217 27.63 -3.15 -49.71
N VAL A 218 27.73 -2.61 -50.93
CA VAL A 218 27.38 -3.29 -52.20
C VAL A 218 28.06 -4.66 -52.37
N LYS A 219 29.28 -4.83 -51.83
CA LYS A 219 30.10 -6.05 -51.94
C LYS A 219 29.84 -7.09 -50.84
N PHE A 220 28.97 -6.82 -49.87
CA PHE A 220 28.72 -7.72 -48.74
C PHE A 220 27.24 -8.09 -48.59
N ILE A 221 26.96 -9.24 -47.98
CA ILE A 221 25.63 -9.81 -47.68
C ILE A 221 25.65 -10.58 -46.36
N GLY A 222 24.45 -11.01 -45.94
CA GLY A 222 24.20 -11.73 -44.70
C GLY A 222 23.74 -10.80 -43.57
N GLU A 223 23.19 -11.39 -42.51
CA GLU A 223 22.61 -10.66 -41.36
C GLU A 223 23.60 -9.67 -40.73
N HIS A 224 24.88 -10.07 -40.63
CA HIS A 224 25.97 -9.25 -40.08
C HIS A 224 26.90 -8.66 -41.15
N CYS A 225 26.54 -8.70 -42.43
CA CYS A 225 27.40 -8.27 -43.54
C CYS A 225 28.77 -9.00 -43.62
N ARG A 226 28.83 -10.25 -43.15
CA ARG A 226 30.09 -11.02 -43.07
C ARG A 226 30.55 -11.53 -44.43
N THR A 227 29.63 -11.88 -45.32
CA THR A 227 29.93 -12.63 -46.55
C THR A 227 30.10 -11.67 -47.73
N ARG A 228 31.17 -11.84 -48.50
CA ARG A 228 31.39 -11.07 -49.74
C ARG A 228 30.56 -11.67 -50.88
N LYS A 229 29.95 -10.81 -51.70
CA LYS A 229 29.29 -11.20 -52.96
C LYS A 229 30.30 -11.62 -54.03
#